data_AF-A0A4Y7U306-F1
#
_entry.id   AF-A0A4Y7U306-F1
#
_cell.length_a   1.000
_cell.length_b   1.000
_cell.length_c   1.000
_cell.angle_alpha   90.00
_cell.angle_beta   90.00
_cell.angle_gamma   90.00
#
_symmetry.space_group_name_H-M   'P 1'
#
loop_
_entity.id
_entity.type
_entity.pdbx_description
1 polymer ?
#
loop_
_entity_poly.entity_id
_entity_poly.type
_entity_poly.pdbx_seq_one_letter_code
_entity_poly.pdbx_strand_id
1 'polypeptide(L)'
;ILATNTSSISITQIGAVVAHPERVIGMHFMNPVPIMKLVEIIRGYNTSDEVTKIIMDLSEKLGKTPVEVNDYPGFVANRILMPMLNEAIETLYNKVAGVYEIDTVMKLGMG
;
A
#
# COMPACT_ATOMS: atom_id res chain seq x y z
N ILE A 1 19.84 -5.64 -2.55
CA ILE A 1 18.56 -5.20 -1.97
C ILE A 1 17.56 -6.33 -2.18
N LEU A 2 16.83 -6.73 -1.15
CA LEU A 2 15.76 -7.71 -1.25
C LEU A 2 14.43 -6.95 -1.12
N ALA A 3 13.63 -6.96 -2.19
CA ALA A 3 12.35 -6.29 -2.23
C ALA A 3 11.19 -7.30 -2.27
N THR A 4 10.07 -6.97 -1.63
CA THR A 4 8.86 -7.81 -1.63
C THR A 4 7.61 -6.99 -1.97
N ASN A 5 6.68 -7.59 -2.70
CA ASN A 5 5.39 -6.99 -3.09
C ASN A 5 4.24 -7.46 -2.18
N THR A 6 4.53 -7.95 -0.98
CA THR A 6 3.47 -8.35 -0.03
C THR A 6 2.52 -7.20 0.27
N SER A 7 1.25 -7.51 0.47
CA SER A 7 0.20 -6.53 0.86
C SER A 7 -0.18 -6.62 2.34
N SER A 8 0.35 -7.62 3.07
CA SER A 8 -0.13 -7.99 4.41
C SER A 8 0.95 -8.44 5.39
N ILE A 9 2.14 -8.80 4.91
CA ILE A 9 3.23 -9.29 5.77
C ILE A 9 4.17 -8.12 6.08
N SER A 10 4.52 -7.96 7.35
CA SER A 10 5.42 -6.90 7.80
C SER A 10 6.82 -7.04 7.17
N ILE A 11 7.34 -5.92 6.66
CA ILE A 11 8.70 -5.85 6.11
C ILE A 11 9.74 -6.04 7.23
N THR A 12 9.44 -5.55 8.43
CA THR A 12 10.24 -5.76 9.65
C THR A 12 10.33 -7.24 10.00
N GLN A 13 9.20 -7.97 9.95
CA GLN A 13 9.19 -9.42 10.20
C GLN A 13 10.00 -10.20 9.16
N ILE A 14 9.90 -9.82 7.88
CA ILE A 14 10.72 -10.40 6.81
C ILE A 14 12.21 -10.08 7.03
N GLY A 15 12.52 -8.84 7.42
CA GLY A 15 13.87 -8.38 7.73
C GLY A 15 14.50 -9.13 8.91
N ALA A 16 13.71 -9.49 9.93
CA ALA A 16 14.20 -10.12 11.15
C ALA A 16 14.88 -11.49 10.95
N VAL A 17 14.63 -12.16 9.81
CA VAL A 17 15.17 -13.51 9.53
C VAL A 17 16.28 -13.51 8.46
N VAL A 18 16.74 -12.34 8.02
CA VAL A 18 17.84 -12.24 7.05
C VAL A 18 19.12 -11.69 7.69
N ALA A 19 20.28 -12.04 7.12
CA ALA A 19 21.58 -11.60 7.65
C ALA A 19 21.84 -10.09 7.53
N HIS A 20 21.22 -9.43 6.54
CA HIS A 20 21.39 -8.00 6.25
C HIS A 20 20.01 -7.31 6.21
N PRO A 21 19.36 -7.15 7.37
CA PRO A 21 18.00 -6.61 7.47
C PRO A 21 17.88 -5.18 6.92
N GLU A 22 18.97 -4.42 6.94
CA GLU A 22 19.02 -3.06 6.41
C GLU A 22 18.82 -2.97 4.89
N ARG A 23 18.98 -4.11 4.20
CA ARG A 23 18.81 -4.26 2.74
C ARG A 23 17.44 -4.83 2.33
N VAL A 24 16.53 -5.03 3.27
CA VAL A 24 15.16 -5.51 3.02
C VAL A 24 14.20 -4.34 2.93
N ILE A 25 13.31 -4.35 1.95
CA ILE A 25 12.36 -3.25 1.68
C ILE A 25 11.07 -3.78 1.03
N GLY A 26 9.95 -3.11 1.23
CA GLY A 26 8.71 -3.38 0.51
C GLY A 26 8.60 -2.53 -0.76
N MET A 27 8.06 -3.11 -1.82
CA MET A 27 7.68 -2.44 -3.07
C MET A 27 6.28 -2.91 -3.43
N HIS A 28 5.25 -2.24 -2.92
CA HIS A 28 3.86 -2.64 -3.11
C HIS A 28 3.25 -1.93 -4.32
N PHE A 29 3.09 -2.68 -5.41
CA PHE A 29 2.51 -2.23 -6.66
C PHE A 29 1.00 -2.41 -6.67
N MET A 30 0.30 -1.46 -7.30
CA MET A 30 -1.13 -1.56 -7.53
C MET A 30 -1.44 -2.34 -8.82
N ASN A 31 -2.49 -3.16 -8.81
CA ASN A 31 -2.92 -3.95 -9.97
C ASN A 31 -3.89 -3.16 -10.88
N PRO A 32 -3.74 -3.20 -12.22
CA PRO A 32 -2.69 -3.84 -13.02
C PRO A 32 -1.38 -3.05 -13.05
N VAL A 33 -0.27 -3.72 -12.75
CA VAL A 33 1.05 -3.09 -12.57
C VAL A 33 1.49 -2.23 -13.78
N PRO A 34 1.31 -2.63 -15.06
CA PRO A 34 1.72 -1.78 -16.17
C PRO A 34 0.95 -0.46 -16.29
N ILE A 35 -0.30 -0.43 -15.82
CA ILE A 35 -1.23 0.71 -15.97
C ILE A 35 -1.15 1.64 -14.76
N MET A 36 -1.09 1.06 -13.55
CA MET A 36 -1.08 1.84 -12.33
C MET A 36 0.26 2.56 -12.15
N LYS A 37 0.20 3.85 -11.81
CA LYS A 37 1.38 4.70 -11.63
C LYS A 37 1.98 4.60 -10.23
N LEU A 38 1.17 4.32 -9.22
CA LEU A 38 1.59 4.32 -7.82
C LEU A 38 2.37 3.05 -7.45
N VAL A 39 3.40 3.22 -6.63
CA VAL A 39 4.05 2.15 -5.86
C VAL A 39 4.32 2.67 -4.44
N GLU A 40 3.94 1.91 -3.42
CA GLU A 40 4.31 2.22 -2.04
C GLU A 40 5.68 1.57 -1.74
N ILE A 41 6.62 2.35 -1.22
CA ILE A 41 7.96 1.91 -0.82
C ILE A 41 7.99 1.81 0.70
N ILE A 42 7.96 0.58 1.20
CA ILE A 42 7.72 0.30 2.62
C ILE A 42 9.03 0.04 3.34
N ARG A 43 9.30 0.85 4.35
CA ARG A 43 10.47 0.71 5.22
C ARG A 43 10.16 -0.18 6.39
N GLY A 44 10.86 -1.31 6.47
CA GLY A 44 10.96 -2.05 7.71
C GLY A 44 11.79 -1.28 8.73
N TYR A 45 11.70 -1.67 10.01
CA TYR A 45 12.37 -0.98 11.11
C TYR A 45 13.88 -0.76 10.90
N ASN A 46 14.57 -1.72 10.28
CA ASN A 46 16.01 -1.66 10.04
C ASN A 46 16.38 -1.14 8.63
N THR A 47 15.42 -0.92 7.73
CA THR A 47 15.70 -0.54 6.33
C THR A 47 16.47 0.77 6.27
N SER A 48 17.63 0.77 5.60
CA SER A 48 18.49 1.95 5.54
C SER A 48 17.95 3.04 4.61
N ASP A 49 18.38 4.29 4.87
CA ASP A 49 18.08 5.43 3.99
C ASP A 49 18.67 5.25 2.59
N GLU A 50 19.85 4.64 2.51
CA GLU A 50 20.52 4.34 1.23
C GLU A 50 19.66 3.39 0.38
N VAL A 51 19.17 2.30 0.98
CA VAL A 51 18.33 1.31 0.28
C VAL A 51 17.01 1.94 -0.13
N THR A 52 16.41 2.73 0.75
CA THR A 52 15.19 3.48 0.45
C THR A 52 15.39 4.40 -0.75
N LYS A 53 16.44 5.22 -0.73
CA LYS A 53 16.77 6.14 -1.84
C LYS A 53 16.96 5.40 -3.17
N ILE A 54 17.74 4.31 -3.19
CA ILE A 54 17.97 3.52 -4.40
C ILE A 54 16.66 3.00 -5.00
N ILE A 55 15.73 2.56 -4.14
CA ILE A 55 14.46 2.00 -4.59
C ILE A 55 13.46 3.09 -5.02
N MET A 56 13.47 4.26 -4.39
CA MET A 56 12.72 5.43 -4.85
C MET A 56 13.18 5.82 -6.27
N ASP A 57 14.49 6.02 -6.46
CA ASP A 57 15.08 6.38 -7.77
C ASP A 57 14.81 5.30 -8.84
N LEU A 58 14.86 4.02 -8.48
CA LEU A 58 14.54 2.91 -9.37
C LEU A 58 13.06 2.98 -9.80
N SER A 59 12.16 3.25 -8.87
CA SER A 59 10.72 3.28 -9.13
C SER A 59 10.34 4.41 -10.09
N GLU A 60 10.97 5.58 -9.96
CA GLU A 60 10.82 6.66 -10.94
C GLU A 60 11.30 6.26 -12.34
N LYS A 61 12.45 5.57 -12.44
CA LYS A 61 12.96 5.04 -13.72
C LYS A 61 12.05 3.99 -14.35
N LEU A 62 11.27 3.27 -13.54
CA LEU A 62 10.23 2.34 -14.01
C LEU A 62 8.94 3.06 -14.45
N GLY A 63 8.93 4.40 -14.47
CA GLY A 63 7.74 5.20 -14.80
C GLY A 63 6.67 5.17 -13.70
N LYS A 64 7.06 4.87 -12.46
CA LYS A 64 6.17 4.87 -11.30
C LYS A 64 6.34 6.15 -10.48
N THR A 65 5.35 6.42 -9.64
CA THR A 65 5.36 7.46 -8.62
C THR A 65 5.51 6.76 -7.28
N PRO A 66 6.74 6.68 -6.72
CA PRO A 66 6.96 6.05 -5.43
C PRO A 66 6.52 6.96 -4.29
N VAL A 67 6.00 6.35 -3.23
CA VAL A 67 5.67 7.03 -1.96
C VAL A 67 6.30 6.24 -0.82
N GLU A 68 7.07 6.90 0.02
CA GLU A 68 7.68 6.28 1.21
C GLU A 68 6.63 6.04 2.29
N VAL A 69 6.59 4.83 2.84
CA VAL A 69 5.60 4.38 3.82
C VAL A 69 6.29 3.59 4.95
N ASN A 70 5.81 3.77 6.18
CA ASN A 70 6.25 2.96 7.32
C ASN A 70 5.59 1.58 7.30
N ASP A 71 6.33 0.55 7.74
CA ASP A 71 5.80 -0.80 7.89
C ASP A 71 4.67 -0.87 8.92
N TYR A 72 3.44 -0.97 8.42
CA TYR A 72 2.21 -1.05 9.19
C TYR A 72 1.16 -1.88 8.43
N PRO A 73 0.27 -2.63 9.10
CA PRO A 73 -0.79 -3.38 8.44
C PRO A 73 -1.60 -2.56 7.43
N GLY A 74 -1.59 -3.03 6.16
CA GLY A 74 -2.28 -2.38 5.04
C GLY A 74 -1.59 -1.14 4.47
N PHE A 75 -0.39 -0.81 4.94
CA PHE A 75 0.40 0.34 4.51
C PHE A 75 -0.44 1.64 4.54
N VAL A 76 -0.53 2.39 3.45
CA VAL A 76 -1.44 3.55 3.36
C VAL A 76 -2.72 3.15 2.62
N ALA A 77 -2.59 2.59 1.41
CA ALA A 77 -3.73 2.35 0.53
C ALA A 77 -4.77 1.41 1.14
N ASN A 78 -4.36 0.19 1.53
CA ASN A 78 -5.29 -0.80 2.08
C ASN A 78 -5.77 -0.39 3.48
N ARG A 79 -4.94 0.31 4.25
CA ARG A 79 -5.30 0.83 5.57
C ARG A 79 -6.47 1.81 5.52
N ILE A 80 -6.56 2.63 4.47
CA ILE A 80 -7.67 3.58 4.27
C ILE A 80 -8.84 2.91 3.55
N LEU A 81 -8.58 2.07 2.55
CA LEU A 81 -9.60 1.40 1.75
C LEU A 81 -10.48 0.48 2.60
N MET A 82 -9.90 -0.32 3.48
CA MET A 82 -10.66 -1.32 4.24
C MET A 82 -11.72 -0.69 5.17
N PRO A 83 -11.41 0.35 5.98
CA PRO A 83 -12.43 1.08 6.72
C PRO A 83 -13.54 1.69 5.83
N MET A 84 -13.18 2.25 4.67
CA MET A 84 -14.17 2.83 3.75
C MET A 84 -15.14 1.76 3.23
N LEU A 85 -14.64 0.58 2.87
CA LEU A 85 -15.47 -0.55 2.45
C LEU A 85 -16.35 -1.08 3.59
N ASN A 86 -15.80 -1.18 4.80
CA ASN A 86 -16.56 -1.60 5.97
C ASN A 86 -17.69 -0.61 6.28
N GLU A 87 -17.46 0.69 6.15
CA GLU A 87 -18.48 1.71 6.37
C GLU A 87 -19.60 1.64 5.33
N ALA A 88 -19.27 1.34 4.06
CA ALA A 88 -20.28 1.10 3.03
C ALA A 88 -21.16 -0.11 3.37
N ILE A 89 -20.56 -1.18 3.91
CA ILE A 89 -21.29 -2.38 4.36
C ILE A 89 -22.17 -2.07 5.57
N GLU A 90 -21.67 -1.32 6.55
CA GLU A 90 -22.44 -0.87 7.72
C GLU A 90 -23.61 0.03 7.32
N THR A 91 -23.42 0.92 6.35
CA THR A 91 -24.46 1.79 5.80
C THR A 91 -25.60 0.97 5.19
N LEU A 92 -25.25 -0.08 4.44
CA LEU A 92 -26.22 -1.03 3.88
C LEU A 92 -26.92 -1.83 4.99
N TYR A 93 -26.17 -2.35 5.96
CA TYR A 93 -26.69 -3.16 7.06
C TYR A 93 -27.73 -2.40 7.89
N ASN A 94 -27.44 -1.14 8.20
CA ASN A 94 -28.35 -0.24 8.94
C ASN A 94 -29.49 0.32 8.08
N LYS A 95 -29.63 -0.13 6.82
CA LYS A 95 -30.68 0.27 5.87
C LYS A 95 -30.75 1.78 5.62
N VAL A 96 -29.61 2.47 5.70
CA VAL A 96 -29.52 3.91 5.41
C VAL A 96 -29.79 4.15 3.92
N ALA A 97 -29.27 3.28 3.05
CA ALA A 97 -29.43 3.32 1.61
C ALA A 97 -29.22 1.92 1.00
N GLY A 98 -29.66 1.72 -0.25
CA GLY A 98 -29.37 0.51 -1.02
C GLY A 98 -27.98 0.56 -1.65
N VAL A 99 -27.53 -0.59 -2.19
CA VAL A 99 -26.21 -0.72 -2.82
C VAL A 99 -26.02 0.30 -3.95
N TYR A 100 -27.05 0.48 -4.80
CA TYR A 100 -26.98 1.40 -5.93
C TYR A 100 -26.80 2.85 -5.48
N GLU A 101 -27.54 3.28 -4.45
CA GLU A 101 -27.47 4.64 -3.91
C GLU A 101 -26.10 4.90 -3.26
N ILE A 102 -25.60 3.96 -2.45
CA ILE A 102 -24.28 4.05 -1.81
C ILE A 102 -23.19 4.18 -2.88
N ASP A 103 -23.20 3.31 -3.89
CA ASP A 103 -22.25 3.35 -5.00
C ASP A 103 -22.30 4.67 -5.77
N THR A 104 -23.52 5.18 -5.99
CA THR A 104 -23.73 6.43 -6.73
C THR A 104 -23.15 7.62 -5.95
N VAL A 105 -23.38 7.67 -4.64
CA VAL A 105 -22.81 8.72 -3.76
C VAL A 105 -21.30 8.65 -3.74
N MET A 106 -20.70 7.46 -3.62
CA MET A 106 -19.24 7.33 -3.60
C MET A 106 -18.62 7.79 -4.92
N LYS A 107 -19.13 7.31 -6.06
CA LYS A 107 -18.58 7.61 -7.41
C LYS A 107 -18.77 9.06 -7.84
N LEU A 108 -19.90 9.68 -7.51
CA LEU A 108 -20.23 11.03 -7.99
C LEU A 108 -19.96 12.12 -6.94
N GLY A 109 -20.00 11.78 -5.66
CA GLY A 109 -19.86 12.72 -4.55
C GLY A 109 -18.47 12.73 -3.90
N MET A 110 -17.76 11.59 -3.88
CA MET A 110 -16.51 11.43 -3.12
C MET A 110 -15.27 11.22 -4.01
N GLY A 111 -15.45 11.02 -5.32
CA GLY A 111 -14.39 10.85 -6.34
C GLY A 111 -14.25 9.42 -6.84
#